data_AF-A0A9E8IGM3-F1
#
_entry.id   AF-A0A9E8IGM3-F1
#
_cell.length_a   1.000
_cell.length_b   1.000
_cell.length_c   1.000
_cell.angle_alpha   90.00
_cell.angle_beta   90.00
_cell.angle_gamma   90.00
#
_symmetry.space_group_name_H-M   'P 1'
#
loop_
_entity.id
_entity.type
_entity.pdbx_description
1 polymer ?
#
loop_
_entity_poly.entity_id
_entity_poly.type
_entity_poly.pdbx_seq_one_letter_code
_entity_poly.pdbx_strand_id
1 'polypeptide(L)'
;MPEALEAIGGEQVFGWAIWEWPRVMIEAEFHTVIRTPDGKLLDVTPRPVGLRKIAFIEDPNRRYEGRQIDNIRKPLRADPLIERFIGLGNRHFELLNEGDLADQHGVIEAPEGLTEVEDAMAEIGSALARKYGAPR
;
A
#
# COMPACT_ATOMS: atom_id res chain seq x y z
N MET A 1 0.85 14.24 -8.72
CA MET A 1 2.14 14.38 -7.98
C MET A 1 3.00 15.49 -8.56
N PRO A 2 3.28 15.54 -9.88
CA PRO A 2 4.07 16.62 -10.47
C PRO A 2 3.49 18.02 -10.21
N GLU A 3 2.18 18.22 -10.40
CA GLU A 3 1.58 19.54 -10.20
C GLU A 3 1.65 20.01 -8.74
N ALA A 4 1.45 19.08 -7.80
CA ALA A 4 1.54 19.36 -6.37
C ALA A 4 2.98 19.69 -5.94
N LEU A 5 3.98 18.99 -6.51
CA LEU A 5 5.39 19.25 -6.26
C LEU A 5 5.79 20.65 -6.74
N GLU A 6 5.37 21.02 -7.95
CA GLU A 6 5.60 22.36 -8.52
C GLU A 6 4.93 23.45 -7.67
N ALA A 7 3.67 23.25 -7.26
CA ALA A 7 2.93 24.23 -6.48
C ALA A 7 3.51 24.44 -5.07
N ILE A 8 4.05 23.38 -4.46
CA ILE A 8 4.63 23.43 -3.10
C ILE A 8 6.10 23.90 -3.13
N GLY A 9 6.82 23.65 -4.23
CA GLY A 9 8.25 23.99 -4.35
C GLY A 9 9.15 23.14 -3.45
N GLY A 10 8.75 21.91 -3.16
CA GLY A 10 9.46 20.97 -2.28
C GLY A 10 10.32 19.95 -3.02
N GLU A 11 10.83 18.96 -2.28
CA GLU A 11 11.48 17.78 -2.85
C GLU A 11 10.59 16.54 -2.70
N GLN A 12 10.66 15.64 -3.68
CA GLN A 12 10.00 14.35 -3.60
C GLN A 12 10.80 13.40 -2.71
N VAL A 13 10.15 12.79 -1.74
CA VAL A 13 10.74 11.83 -0.80
C VAL A 13 10.06 10.49 -0.96
N PHE A 14 10.85 9.42 -1.06
CA PHE A 14 10.39 8.05 -1.13
C PHE A 14 10.57 7.34 0.21
N GLY A 15 9.70 6.38 0.48
CA GLY A 15 9.73 5.64 1.73
C GLY A 15 8.53 4.72 1.87
N TRP A 16 8.16 4.48 3.12
CA TRP A 16 7.15 3.51 3.48
C TRP A 16 6.07 4.16 4.34
N ALA A 17 4.84 4.16 3.86
CA ALA A 17 3.67 4.45 4.67
C ALA A 17 3.32 3.22 5.51
N ILE A 18 3.19 3.40 6.82
CA ILE A 18 2.97 2.29 7.77
C ILE A 18 1.49 2.23 8.15
N TRP A 19 0.87 1.14 7.77
CA TRP A 19 -0.51 0.78 8.09
C TRP A 19 -0.55 -0.25 9.20
N GLU A 20 -1.51 -0.08 10.12
CA GLU A 20 -1.79 -1.05 11.16
C GLU A 20 -3.22 -1.55 11.01
N TRP A 21 -3.37 -2.87 10.90
CA TRP A 21 -4.61 -3.52 11.28
C TRP A 21 -4.43 -4.12 12.67
N PRO A 22 -4.98 -3.51 13.72
CA PRO A 22 -4.69 -3.89 15.10
C PRO A 22 -4.94 -5.38 15.34
N ARG A 23 -3.96 -6.06 15.96
CA ARG A 23 -3.94 -7.50 16.24
C ARG A 23 -3.84 -8.43 15.02
N VAL A 24 -3.87 -7.90 13.80
CA VAL A 24 -3.82 -8.67 12.56
C VAL A 24 -2.45 -8.55 11.92
N MET A 25 -2.10 -7.38 11.39
CA MET A 25 -0.84 -7.19 10.66
C MET A 25 -0.38 -5.73 10.68
N ILE A 26 0.90 -5.54 10.38
CA ILE A 26 1.47 -4.26 9.95
C ILE A 26 1.81 -4.39 8.47
N GLU A 27 1.52 -3.34 7.70
CA GLU A 27 1.83 -3.25 6.28
C GLU A 27 2.65 -1.98 6.02
N ALA A 28 3.77 -2.13 5.31
CA ALA A 28 4.58 -1.04 4.81
C ALA A 28 4.31 -0.90 3.31
N GLU A 29 3.61 0.17 2.94
CA GLU A 29 3.28 0.51 1.56
C GLU A 29 4.34 1.45 1.00
N PHE A 30 4.92 1.10 -0.16
CA PHE A 30 5.87 2.00 -0.82
C PHE A 30 5.15 3.27 -1.26
N HIS A 31 5.57 4.41 -0.72
CA HIS A 31 4.84 5.67 -0.84
C HIS A 31 5.77 6.84 -1.09
N THR A 32 5.21 7.92 -1.64
CA THR A 32 5.92 9.18 -1.85
C THR A 32 5.21 10.35 -1.18
N VAL A 33 6.01 11.23 -0.58
CA VAL A 33 5.55 12.48 0.04
C VAL A 33 6.40 13.65 -0.48
N ILE A 34 5.94 14.86 -0.24
CA ILE A 34 6.68 16.09 -0.56
C ILE A 34 7.30 16.62 0.72
N ARG A 35 8.63 16.79 0.76
CA ARG A 35 9.27 17.59 1.81
C ARG A 35 9.24 19.06 1.38
N THR A 36 8.58 19.88 2.16
CA THR A 36 8.49 21.32 1.94
C THR A 36 9.84 22.01 2.23
N PRO A 37 10.06 23.25 1.75
CA PRO A 37 11.27 24.01 2.08
C PRO A 37 11.52 24.21 3.58
N ASP A 38 10.47 24.22 4.42
CA ASP A 38 10.58 24.26 5.88
C ASP A 38 10.75 22.88 6.55
N GLY A 39 10.94 21.82 5.76
CA GLY A 39 11.30 20.48 6.22
C GLY A 39 10.12 19.58 6.62
N LYS A 40 8.87 20.01 6.43
CA LYS A 40 7.68 19.20 6.74
C LYS A 40 7.42 18.19 5.64
N LEU A 41 6.90 17.03 6.01
CA LEU A 41 6.46 16.00 5.06
C LEU A 41 4.95 16.14 4.82
N LEU A 42 4.58 16.33 3.56
CA LEU A 42 3.19 16.44 3.11
C LEU A 42 2.86 15.27 2.19
N ASP A 43 1.87 14.49 2.61
CA ASP A 43 1.23 13.50 1.76
C ASP A 43 0.07 14.17 1.00
N VAL A 44 0.20 14.28 -0.31
CA VAL A 44 -0.78 14.95 -1.18
C VAL A 44 -1.69 13.94 -1.90
N THR A 45 -1.50 12.64 -1.66
CA THR A 45 -2.39 11.62 -2.19
C THR A 45 -3.77 11.77 -1.55
N PRO A 46 -4.87 11.87 -2.33
CA PRO A 46 -6.21 11.91 -1.78
C PRO A 46 -6.47 10.68 -0.92
N ARG A 47 -6.85 10.89 0.34
CA ARG A 47 -7.18 9.82 1.29
C ARG A 47 -8.68 9.84 1.60
N PRO A 48 -9.29 8.69 1.92
CA PRO A 48 -10.66 8.66 2.46
C PRO A 48 -10.79 9.59 3.68
N VAL A 49 -11.97 10.21 3.82
CA VAL A 49 -12.24 11.17 4.90
C VAL A 49 -12.00 10.53 6.26
N GLY A 50 -11.02 11.03 7.03
CA GLY A 50 -10.76 10.60 8.40
C GLY A 50 -9.29 10.40 8.74
N LEU A 51 -8.45 10.02 7.76
CA LEU A 51 -7.01 9.82 7.98
C LEU A 51 -6.26 11.16 7.84
N ARG A 52 -5.93 11.81 8.97
CA ARG A 52 -5.20 13.09 8.95
C ARG A 52 -3.69 12.95 8.96
N LYS A 53 -3.17 11.81 9.43
CA LYS A 53 -1.75 11.52 9.57
C LYS A 53 -1.52 10.03 9.38
N ILE A 54 -0.39 9.69 8.78
CA ILE A 54 0.12 8.33 8.67
C ILE A 54 1.58 8.31 9.13
N ALA A 55 2.01 7.22 9.74
CA ALA A 55 3.41 7.04 10.05
C ALA A 55 4.17 6.78 8.74
N PHE A 56 5.28 7.49 8.54
CA PHE A 56 6.09 7.38 7.33
C PHE A 56 7.56 7.19 7.71
N ILE A 57 8.20 6.24 7.04
CA ILE A 57 9.63 5.96 7.20
C ILE A 57 10.30 6.28 5.87
N GLU A 58 11.11 7.34 5.85
CA GLU A 58 11.92 7.70 4.69
C GLU A 58 12.89 6.57 4.33
N ASP A 59 12.99 6.23 3.04
CA ASP A 59 13.97 5.27 2.53
C ASP A 59 14.83 5.95 1.45
N PRO A 60 15.98 6.56 1.85
CA PRO A 60 16.79 7.37 0.95
C PRO A 60 17.45 6.56 -0.17
N ASN A 61 17.48 5.23 -0.06
CA ASN A 61 18.07 4.34 -1.05
C ASN A 61 17.07 3.88 -2.12
N ARG A 62 15.77 4.13 -1.93
CA ARG A 62 14.73 3.74 -2.87
C ARG A 62 14.43 4.85 -3.88
N ARG A 63 14.13 4.44 -5.10
CA ARG A 63 13.61 5.27 -6.18
C ARG A 63 12.46 4.53 -6.83
N TYR A 64 11.51 5.27 -7.38
CA TYR A 64 10.47 4.70 -8.23
C TYR A 64 10.96 4.67 -9.68
N GLU A 65 11.07 3.48 -10.25
CA GLU A 65 11.60 3.26 -11.60
C GLU A 65 10.49 2.97 -12.63
N GLY A 66 9.24 3.32 -12.32
CA GLY A 66 8.09 3.08 -13.21
C GLY A 66 7.39 1.74 -12.97
N ARG A 67 7.79 0.96 -11.97
CA ARG A 67 7.17 -0.32 -11.61
C ARG A 67 6.66 -0.31 -10.19
N GLN A 68 5.51 -0.95 -9.96
CA GLN A 68 4.96 -1.07 -8.62
C GLN A 68 5.92 -1.88 -7.73
N ILE A 69 6.00 -1.48 -6.46
CA ILE A 69 6.79 -2.17 -5.45
C ILE A 69 5.80 -2.85 -4.50
N ASP A 70 5.96 -4.14 -4.25
CA ASP A 70 5.08 -4.87 -3.33
C ASP A 70 5.21 -4.29 -1.91
N ASN A 71 4.09 -4.32 -1.20
CA ASN A 71 4.05 -3.91 0.18
C ASN A 71 4.65 -5.01 1.07
N ILE A 72 5.37 -4.59 2.10
CA ILE A 72 5.89 -5.52 3.09
C ILE A 72 4.83 -5.73 4.16
N ARG A 73 4.28 -6.94 4.22
CA ARG A 73 3.24 -7.31 5.20
C ARG A 73 3.83 -8.22 6.27
N LYS A 74 3.57 -7.91 7.54
CA LYS A 74 4.03 -8.70 8.69
C LYS A 74 2.87 -9.06 9.61
N PRO A 75 2.67 -10.35 9.91
CA PRO A 75 1.62 -10.77 10.84
C PRO A 75 1.97 -10.34 12.27
N LEU A 76 0.98 -9.89 13.03
CA LEU A 76 1.12 -9.60 14.46
C LEU A 76 0.83 -10.83 15.34
N ARG A 77 0.32 -11.91 14.75
CA ARG A 77 -0.05 -13.16 15.42
C ARG A 77 0.15 -14.35 14.50
N ALA A 78 0.42 -15.50 15.11
CA ALA A 78 0.34 -16.79 14.44
C ALA A 78 -1.14 -17.18 14.29
N ASP A 79 -1.74 -16.85 13.16
CA ASP A 79 -3.10 -17.23 12.78
C ASP A 79 -3.12 -17.57 11.29
N PRO A 80 -3.54 -18.79 10.90
CA PRO A 80 -3.56 -19.21 9.50
C PRO A 80 -4.38 -18.30 8.58
N LEU A 81 -5.41 -17.61 9.09
CA LEU A 81 -6.19 -16.67 8.29
C LEU A 81 -5.38 -15.40 7.98
N ILE A 82 -4.53 -14.95 8.89
CA ILE A 82 -3.65 -13.79 8.66
C ILE A 82 -2.58 -14.16 7.64
N GLU A 83 -1.96 -15.33 7.79
CA GLU A 83 -0.96 -15.82 6.83
C GLU A 83 -1.56 -15.99 5.43
N ARG A 84 -2.78 -16.55 5.34
CA ARG A 84 -3.49 -16.68 4.06
C ARG A 84 -3.84 -15.32 3.46
N PHE A 85 -4.28 -14.35 4.27
CA PHE A 85 -4.59 -13.00 3.80
C PHE A 85 -3.35 -12.30 3.24
N ILE A 86 -2.21 -12.40 3.93
CA ILE A 86 -0.92 -11.88 3.46
C ILE A 86 -0.49 -12.56 2.16
N GLY A 87 -0.62 -13.89 2.10
CA GLY A 87 -0.30 -14.66 0.90
C GLY A 87 -1.13 -14.26 -0.32
N LEU A 88 -2.43 -13.98 -0.13
CA LEU A 88 -3.29 -13.44 -1.19
C LEU A 88 -2.87 -12.04 -1.61
N GLY A 89 -2.46 -11.17 -0.68
CA GLY A 89 -1.91 -9.85 -1.02
C GLY A 89 -0.66 -9.93 -1.89
N ASN A 90 0.26 -10.86 -1.61
CA ASN A 90 1.42 -11.10 -2.46
C ASN A 90 1.01 -11.63 -3.84
N ARG A 91 0.03 -12.54 -3.89
CA ARG A 91 -0.48 -13.08 -5.16
C ARG A 91 -1.17 -12.01 -6.01
N HIS A 92 -1.91 -11.10 -5.36
CA HIS A 92 -2.54 -9.95 -6.01
C HIS A 92 -1.48 -9.06 -6.67
N PHE A 93 -0.40 -8.75 -5.94
CA PHE A 93 0.73 -8.01 -6.49
C PHE A 93 1.38 -8.72 -7.68
N GLU A 94 1.65 -10.02 -7.57
CA GLU A 94 2.24 -10.83 -8.66
C GLU A 94 1.39 -10.79 -9.93
N LEU A 95 0.07 -10.96 -9.81
CA LEU A 95 -0.85 -10.93 -10.96
C LEU A 95 -0.85 -9.56 -11.66
N LEU A 96 -0.86 -8.48 -10.89
CA LEU A 96 -0.81 -7.11 -11.42
C LEU A 96 0.56 -6.71 -11.97
N ASN A 97 1.61 -7.48 -11.66
CA ASN A 97 2.97 -7.22 -12.12
C ASN A 97 3.50 -8.33 -13.03
N GLU A 98 2.61 -9.15 -13.60
CA GLU A 98 2.99 -10.21 -14.54
C GLU A 98 3.27 -9.63 -15.93
N GLY A 99 4.48 -9.89 -16.44
CA GLY A 99 4.89 -9.45 -17.78
C GLY A 99 4.78 -7.94 -17.95
N ASP A 100 4.09 -7.51 -19.01
CA ASP A 100 3.93 -6.10 -19.37
C ASP A 100 2.98 -5.35 -18.42
N LEU A 101 2.22 -6.05 -17.56
CA LEU A 101 1.33 -5.38 -16.59
C LEU A 101 2.12 -4.58 -15.55
N ALA A 102 3.35 -5.00 -15.23
CA ALA A 102 4.23 -4.28 -14.30
C ALA A 102 4.56 -2.85 -14.74
N ASP A 103 4.49 -2.59 -16.05
CA ASP A 103 4.80 -1.30 -16.67
C ASP A 103 3.51 -0.52 -17.04
N GLN A 104 2.32 -1.06 -16.75
CA GLN A 104 1.04 -0.40 -17.00
C GLN A 104 0.57 0.40 -15.78
N HIS A 105 -0.10 1.52 -16.05
CA HIS A 105 -0.62 2.42 -15.02
C HIS A 105 -2.06 2.84 -15.33
N GLY A 106 -2.88 2.98 -14.29
CA GLY A 106 -4.27 3.40 -14.43
C GLY A 106 -5.22 2.23 -14.70
N VAL A 107 -6.15 2.42 -15.64
CA VAL A 107 -7.15 1.40 -15.99
C VAL A 107 -6.49 0.34 -16.85
N ILE A 108 -6.51 -0.91 -16.39
CA ILE A 108 -6.00 -2.08 -17.09
C ILE A 108 -7.13 -3.11 -17.30
N GLU A 109 -6.91 -4.06 -18.19
CA GLU A 109 -7.72 -5.28 -18.24
C GLU A 109 -7.31 -6.19 -17.08
N ALA A 110 -8.30 -6.76 -16.38
CA ALA A 110 -8.03 -7.62 -15.23
C ALA A 110 -7.37 -8.93 -15.69
N PRO A 111 -6.17 -9.28 -15.17
CA PRO A 111 -5.55 -10.57 -15.46
C PRO A 111 -6.41 -11.73 -14.93
N GLU A 112 -6.24 -12.90 -15.55
CA GLU A 112 -6.91 -14.12 -15.13
C GLU A 112 -6.61 -14.44 -13.65
N GLY A 113 -7.64 -14.78 -12.88
CA GLY A 113 -7.50 -15.11 -11.47
C GLY A 113 -7.49 -13.90 -10.51
N LEU A 114 -7.48 -12.66 -11.01
CA LEU A 114 -7.45 -11.47 -10.15
C LEU A 114 -8.72 -11.37 -9.30
N THR A 115 -9.89 -11.50 -9.92
CA THR A 115 -11.18 -11.40 -9.24
C THR A 115 -11.32 -12.46 -8.14
N GLU A 116 -10.88 -13.69 -8.40
CA GLU A 116 -10.91 -14.78 -7.42
C GLU A 116 -10.02 -14.49 -6.21
N VAL A 117 -8.85 -13.89 -6.44
CA VAL A 117 -7.96 -13.45 -5.36
C VAL A 117 -8.60 -12.33 -4.55
N GLU A 118 -9.20 -11.33 -5.22
CA GLU A 118 -9.86 -10.20 -4.57
C GLU A 118 -11.08 -10.65 -3.74
N ASP A 119 -11.91 -11.56 -4.26
CA ASP A 119 -13.04 -12.14 -3.55
C ASP A 119 -12.58 -12.92 -2.31
N ALA A 120 -11.53 -13.73 -2.44
CA ALA A 120 -10.96 -14.47 -1.31
C ALA A 120 -10.37 -13.53 -0.24
N MET A 121 -9.73 -12.42 -0.67
CA MET A 121 -9.25 -11.38 0.24
C MET A 121 -10.42 -10.72 0.98
N ALA A 122 -11.50 -10.36 0.28
CA ALA A 122 -12.67 -9.75 0.88
C ALA A 122 -13.35 -10.67 1.91
N GLU A 123 -13.46 -11.97 1.61
CA GLU A 123 -14.03 -12.97 2.50
C GLU A 123 -13.19 -13.13 3.78
N ILE A 124 -11.87 -13.38 3.62
CA ILE A 124 -10.95 -13.56 4.75
C ILE A 124 -10.84 -12.26 5.55
N GLY A 125 -10.77 -11.11 4.87
CA GLY A 125 -10.74 -9.80 5.51
C GLY A 125 -11.98 -9.58 6.38
N SER A 126 -13.17 -9.94 5.88
CA SER A 126 -14.40 -9.90 6.67
C SER A 126 -14.37 -10.84 7.87
N ALA A 127 -13.80 -12.04 7.72
CA ALA A 127 -13.64 -12.99 8.83
C ALA A 127 -12.66 -12.47 9.90
N LEU A 128 -11.53 -11.91 9.49
CA LEU A 128 -10.55 -11.28 10.37
C LEU A 128 -11.15 -10.05 11.06
N ALA A 129 -11.95 -9.25 10.37
CA ALA A 129 -12.64 -8.10 10.95
C ALA A 129 -13.66 -8.52 12.02
N ARG A 130 -14.40 -9.60 11.79
CA ARG A 130 -15.29 -10.19 12.80
C ARG A 130 -14.52 -10.70 14.02
N LYS A 131 -13.34 -11.30 13.81
CA LYS A 131 -12.52 -11.91 14.88
C LYS A 131 -11.71 -10.90 15.68
N TYR A 132 -11.13 -9.93 15.00
CA TYR A 132 -10.12 -9.01 15.56
C TYR A 132 -10.51 -7.54 15.45
N GLY A 133 -11.69 -7.21 14.91
CA GLY A 133 -12.11 -5.83 14.63
C GLY A 133 -11.64 -5.35 13.26
N ALA A 134 -12.32 -4.36 12.69
CA ALA A 134 -11.97 -3.76 11.40
C ALA A 134 -10.63 -2.99 11.46
N PRO A 135 -9.94 -2.83 10.31
CA PRO A 135 -8.81 -1.88 10.21
C PRO A 135 -9.29 -0.46 10.53
N ARG A 136 -8.39 0.39 11.04
CA ARG A 136 -8.69 1.78 11.42
C ARG A 136 -8.15 2.77 10.41
#